data_AF-A0A0B2VDC4-F1
#
_entry.id   AF-A0A0B2VDC4-F1
#
_cell.length_a   1.000
_cell.length_b   1.000
_cell.length_c   1.000
_cell.angle_alpha   90.00
_cell.angle_beta   90.00
_cell.angle_gamma   90.00
#
_symmetry.space_group_name_H-M   'P 1'
#
loop_
_entity.id
_entity.type
_entity.pdbx_description
1 polymer ?
#
loop_
_entity_poly.entity_id
_entity_poly.type
_entity_poly.pdbx_seq_one_letter_code
_entity_poly.pdbx_strand_id
1 'polypeptide(L)'
;MATMHSVAHDALSETRSWILAKYTKLCGMRYEVSGTSGDLRVTVNGHLLIVSIGTSSLEEFSLSITPSPTIKSKENDVFFQVVSQHSSYVLARFRIKFMSENDLRAFSQLVSRFINIETTTIRPQCFARDQSVDRVEVDPFQTVPSLGVENDRKRANSEQRPCNQPSKVFCEVRLFL
;
A
#
# COMPACT_ATOMS: atom_id res chain seq x y z
N MET A 1 -42.71 -43.64 -17.78
CA MET A 1 -42.99 -42.29 -17.26
C MET A 1 -41.66 -41.64 -16.92
N ALA A 2 -41.24 -40.67 -17.72
CA ALA A 2 -40.08 -39.85 -17.45
C ALA A 2 -40.56 -38.54 -16.83
N THR A 3 -39.97 -38.15 -15.70
CA THR A 3 -39.92 -36.76 -15.29
C THR A 3 -38.53 -36.49 -14.77
N MET A 4 -37.76 -35.82 -15.62
CA MET A 4 -36.50 -35.17 -15.29
C MET A 4 -36.74 -33.94 -14.39
N HIS A 5 -35.62 -33.43 -13.87
CA HIS A 5 -35.36 -32.11 -13.31
C HIS A 5 -35.50 -31.98 -11.79
N SER A 6 -34.34 -31.96 -11.13
CA SER A 6 -33.86 -30.69 -10.58
C SER A 6 -32.33 -30.67 -10.54
N VAL A 7 -31.74 -30.03 -11.55
CA VAL A 7 -30.39 -29.48 -11.50
C VAL A 7 -30.55 -28.03 -11.02
N ALA A 8 -30.29 -27.78 -9.74
CA ALA A 8 -30.19 -26.47 -9.12
C ALA A 8 -29.41 -26.68 -7.81
N HIS A 9 -28.23 -26.13 -7.55
CA HIS A 9 -27.69 -24.80 -7.81
C HIS A 9 -26.16 -24.94 -7.91
N ASP A 10 -25.57 -24.73 -9.09
CA ASP A 10 -24.11 -24.56 -9.21
C ASP A 10 -23.80 -23.34 -10.08
N ALA A 11 -24.61 -22.29 -9.88
CA ALA A 11 -24.45 -21.03 -10.55
C ALA A 11 -23.49 -20.12 -9.75
N LEU A 12 -22.23 -20.13 -10.18
CA LEU A 12 -21.29 -19.00 -10.16
C LEU A 12 -20.54 -18.66 -8.85
N SER A 13 -19.97 -19.65 -8.13
CA SER A 13 -18.79 -19.34 -7.31
C SER A 13 -17.55 -19.35 -8.21
N GLU A 14 -17.34 -18.27 -8.97
CA GLU A 14 -16.16 -18.12 -9.82
C GLU A 14 -14.91 -17.94 -8.94
N THR A 15 -14.35 -19.07 -8.48
CA THR A 15 -13.10 -19.07 -7.70
C THR A 15 -11.94 -18.78 -8.62
N ARG A 16 -11.26 -17.65 -8.39
CA ARG A 16 -10.03 -17.28 -9.11
C ARG A 16 -8.90 -17.05 -8.14
N SER A 17 -7.70 -17.44 -8.55
CA SER A 17 -6.50 -17.33 -7.73
C SER A 17 -5.32 -16.83 -8.56
N TRP A 18 -4.53 -15.93 -7.98
CA TRP A 18 -3.34 -15.34 -8.60
C TRP A 18 -2.13 -15.57 -7.70
N ILE A 19 -0.99 -15.85 -8.31
CA ILE A 19 0.30 -15.91 -7.62
C ILE A 19 0.77 -14.47 -7.37
N LEU A 20 1.23 -14.22 -6.16
CA LEU A 20 1.72 -12.91 -5.74
C LEU A 20 3.24 -12.91 -5.72
N ALA A 21 3.83 -11.76 -6.05
CA ALA A 21 5.26 -11.51 -5.87
C ALA A 21 5.61 -11.29 -4.40
N LYS A 22 4.71 -10.64 -3.64
CA LYS A 22 4.95 -10.26 -2.24
C LYS A 22 3.67 -10.00 -1.47
N TYR A 23 3.69 -10.30 -0.18
CA TYR A 23 2.73 -9.83 0.82
C TYR A 23 3.48 -9.00 1.88
N THR A 24 2.83 -7.97 2.40
CA THR A 24 3.38 -7.13 3.48
C THR A 24 2.27 -6.73 4.45
N LYS A 25 2.41 -7.13 5.71
CA LYS A 25 1.55 -6.67 6.80
C LYS A 25 1.96 -5.25 7.22
N LEU A 26 0.98 -4.35 7.27
CA LEU A 26 1.16 -2.93 7.57
C LEU A 26 0.52 -2.51 8.90
N CYS A 27 -0.24 -3.40 9.55
CA CYS A 27 -0.80 -3.19 10.88
C CYS A 27 0.04 -3.92 11.93
N GLY A 28 0.48 -3.22 12.97
CA GLY A 28 1.33 -3.76 14.02
C GLY A 28 2.78 -3.96 13.56
N MET A 29 3.36 -5.11 13.90
CA MET A 29 4.72 -5.46 13.48
C MET A 29 4.76 -5.74 11.98
N ARG A 30 5.63 -5.00 11.27
CA ARG A 30 5.82 -5.19 9.84
C ARG A 30 6.40 -6.59 9.59
N TYR A 31 5.69 -7.36 8.78
CA TYR A 31 6.07 -8.71 8.37
C TYR A 31 5.91 -8.81 6.85
N GLU A 32 6.88 -9.45 6.20
CA GLU A 32 6.95 -9.54 4.74
C GLU A 32 7.15 -10.99 4.29
N VAL A 33 6.43 -11.37 3.25
CA VAL A 33 6.51 -12.70 2.63
C VAL A 33 6.79 -12.51 1.15
N SER A 34 7.86 -13.09 0.65
CA SER A 34 8.19 -13.10 -0.78
C SER A 34 7.57 -14.32 -1.45
N GLY A 35 6.99 -14.14 -2.63
CA GLY A 35 6.32 -15.21 -3.39
C GLY A 35 7.25 -16.06 -4.26
N THR A 36 8.53 -16.16 -3.91
CA THR A 36 9.56 -16.81 -4.74
C THR A 36 9.35 -18.31 -4.95
N SER A 37 8.52 -18.97 -4.13
CA SER A 37 8.17 -20.38 -4.28
C SER A 37 6.87 -20.63 -5.04
N GLY A 38 6.15 -19.58 -5.46
CA GLY A 38 4.83 -19.71 -6.10
C GLY A 38 3.68 -20.08 -5.14
N ASP A 39 3.98 -20.31 -3.86
CA ASP A 39 3.01 -20.73 -2.85
C ASP A 39 2.19 -19.56 -2.28
N LEU A 40 2.63 -18.32 -2.48
CA LEU A 40 1.95 -17.11 -2.04
C LEU A 40 0.87 -16.73 -3.05
N ARG A 41 -0.39 -16.75 -2.63
CA ARG A 41 -1.54 -16.55 -3.51
C ARG A 41 -2.58 -15.61 -2.89
N VAL A 42 -3.29 -14.90 -3.76
CA VAL A 42 -4.59 -14.30 -3.43
C VAL A 42 -5.67 -15.07 -4.16
N THR A 43 -6.71 -15.45 -3.45
CA THR A 43 -7.87 -16.17 -3.97
C THR A 43 -9.13 -15.38 -3.67
N VAL A 44 -9.97 -15.22 -4.68
CA VAL A 44 -11.31 -14.65 -4.54
C VAL A 44 -12.31 -15.76 -4.85
N ASN A 45 -13.13 -16.12 -3.87
CA ASN A 45 -14.19 -17.13 -3.98
C ASN A 45 -15.52 -16.49 -3.60
N GLY A 46 -16.30 -16.08 -4.61
CA GLY A 46 -17.49 -15.25 -4.39
C GLY A 46 -17.10 -13.94 -3.70
N HIS A 47 -17.68 -13.68 -2.52
CA HIS A 47 -17.37 -12.49 -1.71
C HIS A 47 -16.12 -12.68 -0.83
N LEU A 48 -15.58 -13.88 -0.68
CA LEU A 48 -14.48 -14.15 0.23
C LEU A 48 -13.13 -13.87 -0.46
N LEU A 49 -12.29 -13.06 0.16
CA LEU A 49 -10.90 -12.86 -0.23
C LEU A 49 -9.98 -13.56 0.78
N ILE A 50 -9.08 -14.40 0.28
CA ILE A 50 -8.09 -15.13 1.05
C ILE A 50 -6.70 -14.80 0.50
N VAL A 51 -5.78 -14.41 1.37
CA VAL A 51 -4.34 -14.39 1.07
C VAL A 51 -3.70 -15.53 1.82
N SER A 52 -2.99 -16.42 1.13
CA SER A 52 -2.38 -17.61 1.76
C SER A 52 -0.95 -17.85 1.27
N ILE A 53 -0.17 -18.56 2.08
CA ILE A 53 1.11 -19.16 1.69
C ILE A 53 1.05 -20.67 1.96
N GLY A 54 1.15 -21.48 0.90
CA GLY A 54 0.94 -22.92 0.98
C GLY A 54 -0.47 -23.22 1.52
N THR A 55 -0.54 -23.92 2.65
CA THR A 55 -1.81 -24.29 3.32
C THR A 55 -2.25 -23.30 4.41
N SER A 56 -1.47 -22.25 4.66
CA SER A 56 -1.73 -21.30 5.76
C SER A 56 -2.36 -20.00 5.25
N SER A 57 -3.51 -19.62 5.80
CA SER A 57 -4.13 -18.31 5.54
C SER A 57 -3.39 -17.20 6.30
N LEU A 58 -2.99 -16.16 5.58
CA LEU A 58 -2.41 -14.93 6.13
C LEU A 58 -3.50 -13.89 6.44
N GLU A 59 -4.48 -13.76 5.55
CA GLU A 59 -5.63 -12.85 5.69
C GLU A 59 -6.87 -13.53 5.10
N GLU A 60 -8.02 -13.32 5.74
CA GLU A 60 -9.30 -13.86 5.29
C GLU A 60 -10.44 -12.92 5.72
N PHE A 61 -11.19 -12.40 4.75
CA PHE A 61 -12.35 -11.53 5.01
C PHE A 61 -13.29 -11.46 3.82
N SER A 62 -14.54 -11.08 4.08
CA SER A 62 -15.53 -10.81 3.02
C SER A 62 -15.32 -9.42 2.42
N LEU A 63 -15.32 -9.33 1.09
CA LEU A 63 -15.33 -8.08 0.31
C LEU A 63 -16.62 -7.27 0.53
N SER A 64 -17.71 -7.91 1.00
CA SER A 64 -18.99 -7.28 1.30
C SER A 64 -19.22 -7.05 2.80
N ILE A 65 -18.15 -7.06 3.62
CA ILE A 65 -18.25 -6.68 5.04
C ILE A 65 -18.65 -5.20 5.20
N THR A 66 -19.31 -4.85 6.30
CA THR A 66 -19.72 -3.47 6.63
C THR A 66 -18.98 -2.99 7.89
N PRO A 67 -18.20 -1.89 7.87
CA PRO A 67 -17.94 -1.02 6.72
C PRO A 67 -17.17 -1.72 5.61
N SER A 68 -17.40 -1.28 4.37
CA SER A 68 -16.69 -1.80 3.21
C SER A 68 -15.17 -1.58 3.33
N PRO A 69 -14.35 -2.60 3.03
CA PRO A 69 -12.89 -2.45 3.01
C PRO A 69 -12.43 -1.28 2.13
N THR A 70 -11.41 -0.55 2.56
CA THR A 70 -10.77 0.41 1.67
C THR A 70 -9.71 -0.30 0.84
N ILE A 71 -9.86 -0.27 -0.49
CA ILE A 71 -8.91 -0.88 -1.43
C ILE A 71 -8.33 0.19 -2.36
N LYS A 72 -7.00 0.27 -2.43
CA LYS A 72 -6.29 1.18 -3.33
C LYS A 72 -5.29 0.41 -4.18
N SER A 73 -5.15 0.76 -5.45
CA SER A 73 -4.12 0.22 -6.34
C SER A 73 -3.10 1.30 -6.72
N LYS A 74 -1.83 0.89 -6.81
CA LYS A 74 -0.72 1.71 -7.31
C LYS A 74 0.31 0.78 -7.94
N GLU A 75 0.68 1.00 -9.21
CA GLU A 75 1.57 0.11 -9.95
C GLU A 75 1.06 -1.35 -9.88
N ASN A 76 1.90 -2.32 -9.54
CA ASN A 76 1.51 -3.72 -9.33
C ASN A 76 1.06 -4.04 -7.90
N ASP A 77 0.86 -3.00 -7.07
CA ASP A 77 0.51 -3.15 -5.65
C ASP A 77 -0.96 -2.83 -5.39
N VAL A 78 -1.56 -3.62 -4.49
CA VAL A 78 -2.89 -3.36 -3.94
C VAL A 78 -2.80 -3.28 -2.43
N PHE A 79 -3.36 -2.21 -1.88
CA PHE A 79 -3.39 -1.90 -0.46
C PHE A 79 -4.80 -2.13 0.06
N PHE A 80 -4.87 -2.83 1.19
CA PHE A 80 -6.11 -3.15 1.87
C PHE A 80 -6.12 -2.52 3.25
N GLN A 81 -7.27 -1.98 3.64
CA GLN A 81 -7.59 -1.62 5.00
C GLN A 81 -8.98 -2.15 5.32
N VAL A 82 -9.06 -3.05 6.30
CA VAL A 82 -10.30 -3.64 6.80
C VAL A 82 -10.54 -3.08 8.20
N VAL A 83 -11.76 -2.62 8.45
CA VAL A 83 -12.18 -2.02 9.72
C VAL A 83 -13.26 -2.85 10.38
N SER A 84 -13.33 -2.77 11.70
CA SER A 84 -14.31 -3.45 12.53
C SER A 84 -15.71 -2.92 12.26
N GLN A 85 -16.69 -3.84 12.24
CA GLN A 85 -18.10 -3.50 12.09
C GLN A 85 -18.62 -2.62 13.22
N HIS A 86 -18.10 -2.84 14.44
CA HIS A 86 -18.69 -2.31 15.66
C HIS A 86 -17.92 -1.14 16.27
N SER A 87 -16.65 -0.94 15.88
CA SER A 87 -15.74 -0.14 16.70
C SER A 87 -14.79 0.76 15.93
N SER A 88 -14.94 0.93 14.61
CA SER A 88 -14.09 1.75 13.73
C SER A 88 -12.58 1.41 13.75
N TYR A 89 -12.15 0.48 14.62
CA TYR A 89 -10.78 0.00 14.71
C TYR A 89 -10.37 -0.72 13.43
N VAL A 90 -9.15 -0.47 12.98
CA VAL A 90 -8.55 -1.18 11.85
C VAL A 90 -8.21 -2.60 12.29
N LEU A 91 -8.87 -3.59 11.68
CA LEU A 91 -8.63 -5.01 11.92
C LEU A 91 -7.40 -5.49 11.16
N ALA A 92 -7.28 -5.08 9.89
CA ALA A 92 -6.18 -5.46 9.03
C ALA A 92 -5.76 -4.30 8.15
N ARG A 93 -4.45 -4.16 7.96
CA ARG A 93 -3.87 -3.30 6.95
C ARG A 93 -2.70 -4.04 6.34
N PHE A 94 -2.75 -4.27 5.03
CA PHE A 94 -1.73 -5.03 4.34
C PHE A 94 -1.64 -4.62 2.87
N ARG A 95 -0.58 -5.09 2.22
CA ARG A 95 -0.30 -4.89 0.80
C ARG A 95 -0.01 -6.23 0.16
N ILE A 96 -0.54 -6.44 -1.04
CA ILE A 96 -0.12 -7.52 -1.94
C ILE A 96 0.49 -6.91 -3.21
N LYS A 97 1.49 -7.60 -3.76
CA LYS A 97 2.13 -7.25 -5.02
C LYS A 97 1.87 -8.36 -6.03
N PHE A 98 1.32 -8.02 -7.19
CA PHE A 98 1.12 -8.96 -8.29
C PHE A 98 2.41 -9.20 -9.07
N MET A 99 2.51 -10.38 -9.68
CA MET A 99 3.64 -10.75 -10.55
C MET A 99 3.66 -9.91 -11.83
N SER A 100 2.48 -9.56 -12.36
CA SER A 100 2.33 -8.77 -13.58
C SER A 100 1.17 -7.79 -13.49
N GLU A 101 1.20 -6.76 -14.36
CA GLU A 101 0.09 -5.82 -14.51
C GLU A 101 -1.18 -6.51 -15.03
N ASN A 102 -1.04 -7.55 -15.85
CA ASN A 102 -2.16 -8.33 -16.37
C ASN A 102 -2.91 -9.06 -15.25
N ASP A 103 -2.18 -9.66 -14.31
CA ASP A 103 -2.77 -10.33 -13.14
C ASP A 103 -3.51 -9.33 -12.26
N LEU A 104 -2.88 -8.18 -11.98
CA LEU A 104 -3.53 -7.09 -11.26
C LEU A 104 -4.82 -6.65 -11.96
N ARG A 105 -4.78 -6.42 -13.27
CA ARG A 105 -5.95 -5.99 -14.04
C ARG A 105 -7.09 -7.01 -13.96
N ALA A 106 -6.79 -8.29 -14.13
CA ALA A 106 -7.77 -9.37 -14.03
C ALA A 106 -8.35 -9.48 -12.61
N PHE A 107 -7.51 -9.33 -11.58
CA PHE A 107 -7.94 -9.29 -10.18
C PHE A 107 -8.86 -8.09 -9.91
N SER A 108 -8.45 -6.88 -10.32
CA SER A 108 -9.22 -5.66 -10.10
C SER A 108 -10.58 -5.70 -10.81
N GLN A 109 -10.64 -6.28 -12.01
CA GLN A 109 -11.91 -6.49 -12.74
C GLN A 109 -12.87 -7.45 -12.02
N LEU A 110 -12.35 -8.45 -11.31
CA LEU A 110 -13.18 -9.36 -10.53
C LEU A 110 -13.66 -8.67 -9.24
N VAL A 111 -12.74 -8.05 -8.50
CA VAL A 111 -13.03 -7.43 -7.19
C VAL A 111 -13.91 -6.19 -7.32
N SER A 112 -13.81 -5.45 -8.42
CA SER A 112 -14.66 -4.26 -8.68
C SER A 112 -16.15 -4.58 -8.78
N ARG A 113 -16.52 -5.85 -8.96
CA ARG A 113 -17.91 -6.32 -8.90
C ARG A 113 -18.51 -6.22 -7.48
N PHE A 114 -17.65 -6.22 -6.46
CA PHE A 114 -18.05 -6.23 -5.05
C PHE A 114 -17.77 -4.90 -4.36
N ILE A 115 -16.69 -4.21 -4.73
CA ILE A 115 -16.19 -3.05 -4.01
C ILE A 115 -15.35 -2.13 -4.90
N ASN A 116 -15.40 -0.82 -4.63
CA ASN A 116 -14.61 0.14 -5.40
C ASN A 116 -13.11 0.02 -5.10
N ILE A 117 -12.28 0.16 -6.13
CA ILE A 117 -10.82 0.17 -6.03
C ILE A 117 -10.30 1.55 -6.45
N GLU A 118 -9.73 2.30 -5.52
CA GLU A 118 -9.16 3.61 -5.82
C GLU A 118 -7.81 3.47 -6.54
N THR A 119 -7.73 3.94 -7.78
CA THR A 119 -6.47 3.90 -8.55
C THR A 119 -5.67 5.18 -8.33
N THR A 120 -4.48 5.07 -7.74
CA THR A 120 -3.58 6.21 -7.55
C THR A 120 -2.70 6.38 -8.78
N THR A 121 -3.20 7.12 -9.79
CA THR A 121 -2.39 7.49 -10.96
C THR A 121 -1.61 8.75 -10.63
N ILE A 122 -0.28 8.65 -10.53
CA ILE A 122 0.57 9.84 -10.48
C ILE A 122 0.50 10.48 -11.86
N ARG A 123 -0.23 11.59 -12.00
CA ARG A 123 -0.12 12.42 -13.21
C ARG A 123 1.34 12.88 -13.30
N PRO A 124 2.06 12.64 -14.40
CA PRO A 124 3.34 13.30 -14.60
C PRO A 124 3.06 14.81 -14.65
N GLN A 125 3.52 15.55 -13.65
CA GLN A 125 3.66 17.00 -13.78
C GLN A 125 4.70 17.22 -14.88
N CYS A 126 4.25 17.62 -16.06
CA CYS A 126 5.12 18.22 -17.06
C CYS A 126 5.67 19.51 -16.44
N PHE A 127 6.88 19.45 -15.87
CA PHE A 127 7.69 20.65 -15.67
C PHE A 127 8.12 21.12 -17.06
N ALA A 128 7.29 21.97 -17.68
CA ALA A 128 7.75 22.81 -18.76
C ALA A 128 8.87 23.70 -18.17
N ARG A 129 10.13 23.38 -18.51
CA ARG A 129 11.25 24.29 -18.31
C ARG A 129 11.01 25.47 -19.25
N ASP A 130 10.53 26.58 -18.72
CA ASP A 130 10.63 27.86 -19.40
C ASP A 130 12.09 28.32 -19.27
N GLN A 131 12.91 28.01 -20.27
CA GLN A 131 14.23 28.61 -20.43
C GLN A 131 14.07 29.88 -21.26
N SER A 132 13.70 30.98 -20.62
CA SER A 132 13.99 32.31 -21.17
C SER A 132 15.44 32.66 -20.80
N VAL A 133 16.34 32.37 -21.73
CA VAL A 133 17.70 32.89 -21.76
C VAL A 133 17.60 34.37 -22.12
N ASP A 134 17.92 35.27 -21.19
CA ASP A 134 18.40 36.59 -21.57
C ASP A 134 19.83 36.78 -21.06
N ARG A 135 20.73 36.73 -22.03
CA ARG A 135 22.11 37.17 -21.95
C ARG A 135 22.12 38.68 -21.78
N VAL A 136 22.79 39.18 -20.75
CA VAL A 136 23.47 40.48 -20.83
C VAL A 136 24.88 40.30 -20.31
N GLU A 137 25.81 40.31 -21.26
CA GLU A 137 27.25 40.42 -21.09
C GLU A 137 27.60 41.91 -21.25
N VAL A 138 28.19 42.53 -20.22
CA VAL A 138 28.98 43.75 -20.34
C VAL A 138 30.15 43.68 -19.33
N ASP A 139 31.33 43.97 -19.85
CA ASP A 139 32.69 43.72 -19.35
C ASP A 139 33.26 44.96 -18.55
N PRO A 140 34.58 45.14 -18.30
CA PRO A 140 35.25 45.03 -16.99
C PRO A 140 35.83 46.37 -16.46
N PHE A 141 36.70 46.31 -15.43
CA PHE A 141 37.45 47.36 -14.71
C PHE A 141 36.67 47.95 -13.49
N GLN A 142 37.18 48.08 -12.26
CA GLN A 142 38.57 48.28 -11.80
C GLN A 142 38.64 48.20 -10.23
N THR A 143 39.80 47.76 -9.70
CA THR A 143 40.45 48.24 -8.45
C THR A 143 40.00 47.76 -7.06
N VAL A 144 40.84 46.91 -6.44
CA VAL A 144 41.14 46.87 -4.98
C VAL A 144 42.28 47.86 -4.69
N PRO A 145 42.46 48.49 -3.50
CA PRO A 145 42.74 47.71 -2.27
C PRO A 145 42.46 48.32 -0.87
N SER A 146 42.53 47.42 0.13
CA SER A 146 43.05 47.57 1.51
C SER A 146 42.17 47.99 2.70
N LEU A 147 42.32 47.17 3.75
CA LEU A 147 42.50 47.48 5.19
C LEU A 147 41.30 47.89 6.05
N GLY A 148 40.95 46.98 6.97
CA GLY A 148 40.97 47.33 8.39
C GLY A 148 39.73 46.99 9.22
N VAL A 149 40.01 46.34 10.36
CA VAL A 149 39.26 46.36 11.63
C VAL A 149 38.18 45.28 11.84
N GLU A 150 38.66 44.15 12.35
CA GLU A 150 38.33 43.60 13.69
C GLU A 150 36.91 43.82 14.22
N ASN A 151 36.18 42.73 14.45
CA ASN A 151 35.46 42.58 15.72
C ASN A 151 35.19 41.11 16.07
N ASP A 152 35.87 40.71 17.13
CA ASP A 152 35.60 39.60 18.03
C ASP A 152 34.11 39.45 18.36
N ARG A 153 33.60 38.21 18.30
CA ARG A 153 32.57 37.72 19.24
C ARG A 153 32.45 36.20 19.24
N LYS A 154 33.09 35.61 20.25
CA LYS A 154 32.79 34.31 20.87
C LYS A 154 31.27 34.08 21.02
N ARG A 155 30.78 32.87 20.72
CA ARG A 155 30.12 32.02 21.74
C ARG A 155 29.98 30.56 21.29
N ALA A 156 30.21 29.68 22.26
CA ALA A 156 30.32 28.24 22.17
C ALA A 156 28.98 27.47 22.18
N ASN A 157 29.00 26.32 21.49
CA ASN A 157 28.59 24.96 21.88
C ASN A 157 27.63 24.74 23.06
N SER A 158 26.58 23.91 22.84
CA SER A 158 25.84 23.06 23.81
C SER A 158 24.57 22.55 23.10
N GLU A 159 24.05 21.32 23.19
CA GLU A 159 24.44 19.99 23.66
C GLU A 159 23.31 19.06 23.15
N GLN A 160 23.67 17.84 22.76
CA GLN A 160 22.72 16.76 22.47
C GLN A 160 21.96 16.33 23.74
N ARG A 161 20.67 15.98 23.61
CA ARG A 161 19.97 15.09 24.56
C ARG A 161 19.23 13.99 23.80
N PRO A 162 19.37 12.71 24.19
CA PRO A 162 18.48 11.63 23.77
C PRO A 162 17.32 11.49 24.77
N CYS A 163 16.08 11.36 24.27
CA CYS A 163 14.93 11.01 25.10
C CYS A 163 14.64 9.51 24.97
N ASN A 164 14.96 8.77 26.03
CA ASN A 164 14.41 7.45 26.34
C ASN A 164 12.94 7.60 26.78
N GLN A 165 12.06 6.66 26.41
CA GLN A 165 10.91 6.20 27.21
C GLN A 165 10.23 4.93 26.61
N PRO A 166 9.37 4.19 27.35
CA PRO A 166 9.54 2.75 27.60
C PRO A 166 8.44 1.84 27.01
N SER A 167 8.70 0.53 27.10
CA SER A 167 7.87 -0.63 26.71
C SER A 167 6.53 -0.75 27.44
N LYS A 168 5.53 -1.38 26.75
CA LYS A 168 4.37 -2.20 27.21
C LYS A 168 3.18 -1.96 26.25
N VAL A 169 2.31 -2.88 25.82
CA VAL A 169 1.91 -4.25 26.17
C VAL A 169 1.18 -4.84 24.95
N PHE A 170 1.34 -6.15 24.70
CA PHE A 170 0.57 -6.93 23.74
C PHE A 170 -0.90 -7.02 24.17
N CYS A 171 -1.84 -6.71 23.26
CA CYS A 171 -3.22 -7.19 23.36
C CYS A 171 -3.57 -7.92 22.07
N GLU A 172 -3.60 -9.24 22.18
CA GLU A 172 -4.23 -10.15 21.23
C GLU A 172 -5.75 -10.07 21.48
N VAL A 173 -6.54 -9.67 20.48
CA VAL A 173 -7.99 -9.82 20.51
C VAL A 173 -8.41 -10.57 19.25
N ARG A 174 -8.54 -11.88 19.40
CA ARG A 174 -9.40 -12.71 18.56
C ARG A 174 -10.84 -12.41 18.95
N LEU A 175 -11.66 -12.02 17.99
CA LEU A 175 -13.09 -12.33 17.99
C LEU A 175 -13.61 -12.16 16.56
N PHE A 176 -13.65 -13.29 15.85
CA PHE A 176 -14.60 -13.52 14.77
C PHE A 176 -15.88 -14.04 15.44
N LEU A 177 -17.00 -13.36 15.20
CA LEU A 177 -18.29 -13.89 14.75
C LEU A 177 -19.21 -12.70 14.47
#